data_AF-I3I8J2-F1
#
_entry.id   AF-I3I8J2-F1
#
_cell.length_a   1.000
_cell.length_b   1.000
_cell.length_c   1.000
_cell.angle_alpha   90.00
_cell.angle_beta   90.00
_cell.angle_gamma   90.00
#
_symmetry.space_group_name_H-M   'P 1'
#
loop_
_entity.id
_entity.type
_entity.pdbx_description
1 polymer ?
#
loop_
_entity_poly.entity_id
_entity_poly.type
_entity_poly.pdbx_seq_one_letter_code
_entity_poly.pdbx_strand_id
1 'polypeptide(L)'
;MILNGLDIGVLVAYTLILLFVAYWVSRDEKGHEKNANDYFLASKSLPWWAIGASLIAANISAEQIIGMSGSGFVIGMGIAAYELMAAITLIVIAKYFLPIFLAKGIYTMPQFLENRYDGRVRTIMAIFWRSIPL
;
A
#
# COMPACT_ATOMS: atom_id res chain seq x y z
N MET A 1 -3.77 -19.99 -26.80
CA MET A 1 -3.68 -20.76 -25.54
C MET A 1 -5.09 -21.11 -25.11
N ILE A 2 -5.45 -22.39 -25.10
CA ILE A 2 -6.75 -22.86 -24.61
C ILE A 2 -6.55 -23.13 -23.12
N LEU A 3 -7.25 -22.39 -22.26
CA LEU A 3 -7.26 -22.63 -20.82
C LEU A 3 -7.82 -24.04 -20.58
N ASN A 4 -7.03 -24.88 -19.91
CA ASN A 4 -7.43 -26.24 -19.61
C ASN A 4 -8.50 -26.23 -18.51
N GLY A 5 -9.36 -27.25 -18.45
CA GLY A 5 -10.43 -27.30 -17.43
C GLY A 5 -9.90 -27.23 -15.99
N LEU A 6 -8.66 -27.69 -15.78
CA LEU A 6 -7.94 -27.59 -14.51
C LEU A 6 -7.52 -26.15 -14.17
N ASP A 7 -7.10 -25.35 -15.15
CA ASP A 7 -6.67 -23.96 -14.94
C ASP A 7 -7.85 -23.11 -14.45
N ILE A 8 -9.02 -23.31 -15.06
CA ILE A 8 -10.27 -22.65 -14.66
C ILE A 8 -10.70 -23.10 -13.26
N GLY A 9 -10.59 -24.40 -12.97
CA GLY A 9 -10.89 -24.95 -11.65
C GLY A 9 -10.04 -24.33 -10.54
N VAL A 10 -8.72 -24.21 -10.76
CA VAL A 10 -7.79 -23.56 -9.82
C VAL A 10 -8.11 -22.08 -9.65
N LEU A 11 -8.40 -21.36 -10.75
CA LEU A 11 -8.74 -19.94 -10.70
C LEU A 11 -10.02 -19.69 -9.89
N VAL A 12 -11.08 -20.45 -10.15
CA VAL A 12 -12.34 -20.35 -9.41
C VAL A 12 -12.14 -20.69 -7.94
N ALA A 13 -11.41 -21.76 -7.62
CA ALA A 13 -11.12 -22.13 -6.24
C ALA A 13 -10.34 -21.04 -5.50
N TYR A 14 -9.31 -20.46 -6.12
CA TYR A 14 -8.52 -19.37 -5.54
C TYR A 14 -9.40 -18.13 -5.27
N THR A 15 -10.22 -17.72 -6.23
CA THR A 15 -11.15 -16.58 -6.05
C THR A 15 -12.16 -16.85 -4.94
N LEU A 16 -12.73 -18.05 -4.87
CA LEU A 16 -13.69 -18.41 -3.82
C LEU A 16 -13.04 -18.42 -2.43
N ILE A 17 -11.82 -18.94 -2.30
CA ILE A 17 -11.07 -18.91 -1.03
C ILE A 17 -10.79 -17.46 -0.62
N LEU A 18 -10.32 -16.62 -1.54
CA LEU A 18 -10.08 -15.20 -1.25
C LEU A 18 -11.36 -14.48 -0.82
N LEU A 19 -12.47 -14.69 -1.52
CA LEU A 19 -13.76 -14.11 -1.16
C LEU A 19 -14.26 -14.64 0.19
N PHE A 20 -14.05 -15.92 0.48
CA PHE A 20 -14.40 -16.52 1.76
C PHE A 20 -13.57 -15.93 2.90
N VAL A 21 -12.25 -15.84 2.74
CA VAL A 21 -11.34 -15.22 3.73
C VAL A 21 -11.70 -13.75 3.90
N ALA A 22 -11.91 -13.01 2.81
CA ALA A 22 -12.32 -11.61 2.87
C ALA A 22 -13.66 -11.44 3.59
N TYR A 23 -14.66 -12.28 3.30
CA TYR A 23 -15.96 -12.25 3.96
C TYR A 23 -15.88 -12.66 5.44
N TRP A 24 -15.03 -13.64 5.77
CA TRP A 24 -14.83 -14.12 7.13
C TRP A 24 -14.08 -13.10 7.99
N VAL A 25 -13.02 -12.50 7.45
CA VAL A 25 -12.26 -11.41 8.10
C VAL A 25 -13.08 -10.11 8.15
N SER A 26 -13.92 -9.85 7.14
CA SER A 26 -14.85 -8.72 7.13
C SER A 26 -16.07 -8.93 8.03
N ARG A 27 -16.33 -10.17 8.48
CA ARG A 27 -17.32 -10.44 9.52
C ARG A 27 -16.69 -10.14 10.87
N ASP A 28 -17.00 -8.95 11.37
CA ASP A 28 -16.64 -8.55 12.73
C ASP A 28 -17.09 -9.60 13.76
N GLU A 29 -16.21 -9.87 14.72
CA GLU A 29 -16.56 -10.59 15.93
C GLU A 29 -17.74 -9.85 16.59
N LYS A 30 -18.85 -10.56 16.75
CA LYS A 30 -20.05 -10.05 17.43
C LYS A 30 -19.67 -9.61 18.85
N GLY A 31 -19.49 -8.31 19.08
CA GLY A 31 -19.42 -7.74 20.42
C GLY A 31 -18.29 -6.75 20.73
N HIS A 32 -17.37 -6.46 19.80
CA HIS A 32 -16.35 -5.45 20.05
C HIS A 32 -16.68 -4.15 19.31
N GLU A 33 -17.13 -3.13 20.05
CA GLU A 33 -17.12 -1.76 19.54
C GLU A 33 -15.67 -1.37 19.24
N LYS A 34 -15.31 -1.39 17.95
CA LYS A 34 -14.04 -0.89 17.44
C LYS A 34 -13.98 0.62 17.62
N ASN A 35 -13.75 1.05 18.85
CA ASN A 35 -13.47 2.43 19.16
C ASN A 35 -12.16 2.78 18.43
N ALA A 36 -12.14 3.88 17.68
CA ALA A 36 -10.97 4.27 16.87
C ALA A 36 -9.66 4.27 17.69
N ASN A 37 -9.77 4.44 19.00
CA ASN A 37 -8.66 4.38 19.95
C ASN A 37 -7.97 3.00 20.02
N ASP A 38 -8.65 1.86 19.86
CA ASP A 38 -8.01 0.53 19.95
C ASP A 38 -7.15 0.21 18.72
N TYR A 39 -7.55 0.71 17.54
CA TYR A 39 -6.74 0.65 16.32
C TYR A 39 -5.47 1.50 16.45
N PHE A 40 -5.57 2.67 17.09
CA PHE A 40 -4.42 3.55 17.37
C PHE A 40 -3.54 3.04 18.53
N LEU A 41 -4.09 2.35 19.53
CA LEU A 41 -3.35 1.77 20.66
C LEU A 41 -2.61 0.48 20.26
N ALA A 42 -3.18 -0.37 19.41
CA ALA A 42 -2.49 -1.49 18.79
C ALA A 42 -1.34 -1.04 17.85
N SER A 43 -1.43 0.18 17.32
CA SER A 43 -0.40 0.76 16.45
C SER A 43 0.95 1.03 17.14
N LYS A 44 1.01 1.04 18.48
CA LYS A 44 2.29 1.24 19.20
C LYS A 44 3.09 -0.04 19.44
N SER A 45 2.50 -1.23 19.23
CA SER A 45 3.14 -2.52 19.55
C SER A 45 3.41 -3.40 18.33
N LEU A 46 3.22 -2.90 17.10
CA LEU A 46 3.61 -3.66 15.92
C LEU A 46 5.13 -3.86 15.90
N PRO A 47 5.60 -5.12 15.81
CA PRO A 47 7.03 -5.37 15.75
C PRO A 47 7.61 -4.82 14.44
N TRP A 48 8.87 -4.39 14.48
CA TRP A 48 9.54 -3.72 13.37
C TRP A 48 9.49 -4.51 12.05
N TRP A 49 9.53 -5.85 12.13
CA TRP A 49 9.45 -6.74 10.96
C TRP A 49 8.06 -6.72 10.31
N ALA A 50 6.98 -6.58 11.10
CA ALA A 50 5.62 -6.50 10.58
C ALA A 50 5.38 -5.16 9.86
N ILE A 51 5.94 -4.07 10.40
CA ILE A 51 5.92 -2.75 9.76
C ILE A 51 6.66 -2.80 8.42
N GLY A 52 7.86 -3.39 8.39
CA GLY A 52 8.64 -3.56 7.16
C GLY A 52 7.92 -4.42 6.13
N ALA A 53 7.37 -5.57 6.53
CA ALA A 53 6.62 -6.45 5.64
C ALA A 53 5.39 -5.77 5.05
N SER A 54 4.64 -5.00 5.86
CA SER A 54 3.49 -4.24 5.39
C SER A 54 3.87 -3.15 4.38
N LEU A 55 5.01 -2.47 4.57
CA LEU A 55 5.50 -1.45 3.64
C LEU A 55 5.85 -2.06 2.27
N ILE A 56 6.51 -3.22 2.26
CA ILE A 56 6.80 -3.94 1.00
C ILE A 56 5.52 -4.48 0.38
N ALA A 57 4.62 -5.08 1.17
CA ALA A 57 3.35 -5.59 0.67
C ALA A 57 2.46 -4.51 0.05
N ALA A 58 2.49 -3.29 0.59
CA ALA A 58 1.78 -2.14 0.04
C ALA A 58 2.40 -1.60 -1.26
N ASN A 59 3.68 -1.91 -1.52
CA ASN A 59 4.36 -1.51 -2.76
C ASN A 59 4.11 -2.50 -3.90
N ILE A 60 3.94 -3.80 -3.63
CA ILE A 60 3.75 -4.81 -4.68
C ILE A 60 2.32 -4.81 -5.22
N SER A 61 2.17 -4.50 -6.51
CA SER A 61 0.90 -4.57 -7.23
C SER A 61 0.96 -5.49 -8.46
N ALA A 62 -0.19 -5.99 -8.91
CA ALA A 62 -0.27 -6.80 -10.12
C ALA A 62 0.20 -6.03 -11.37
N GLU A 63 -0.10 -4.72 -11.41
CA GLU A 63 0.37 -3.81 -12.45
C GLU A 63 1.90 -3.74 -12.47
N GLN A 64 2.54 -3.61 -11.31
CA GLN A 64 4.00 -3.56 -11.21
C GLN A 64 4.65 -4.86 -11.70
N ILE A 65 4.06 -6.03 -11.42
CA ILE A 65 4.58 -7.32 -11.93
C ILE A 65 4.54 -7.38 -13.46
N ILE A 66 3.42 -7.01 -14.07
CA ILE A 66 3.24 -7.05 -15.53
C ILE A 66 4.08 -5.95 -16.20
N GLY A 67 4.02 -4.73 -15.68
CA GLY A 67 4.71 -3.55 -16.22
C GLY A 67 6.23 -3.62 -16.10
N MET A 68 6.77 -4.05 -14.96
CA MET A 68 8.22 -4.21 -14.80
C MET A 68 8.76 -5.38 -15.60
N SER A 69 8.00 -6.47 -15.76
CA SER A 69 8.41 -7.58 -16.64
C SER A 69 8.45 -7.15 -18.10
N GLY A 70 7.46 -6.39 -18.57
CA GLY A 70 7.42 -5.83 -19.92
C GLY A 70 8.55 -4.83 -20.17
N SER A 71 8.80 -3.94 -19.21
CA SER A 71 9.93 -3.01 -19.29
C SER A 71 11.26 -3.77 -19.24
N GLY A 72 11.36 -4.85 -18.46
CA GLY A 72 12.55 -5.68 -18.32
C GLY A 72 12.90 -6.43 -19.61
N PHE A 73 11.91 -6.74 -20.44
CA PHE A 73 12.12 -7.28 -21.77
C PHE A 73 12.78 -6.26 -22.73
N VAL A 74 12.44 -4.98 -22.60
CA VAL A 74 12.93 -3.91 -23.48
C VAL A 74 14.26 -3.32 -22.98
N ILE A 75 14.37 -3.05 -21.68
CA ILE A 75 15.47 -2.29 -21.05
C ILE A 75 16.44 -3.24 -20.32
N GLY A 76 16.06 -4.49 -20.06
CA GLY A 76 16.88 -5.46 -19.32
C GLY A 76 17.00 -5.13 -17.83
N MET A 77 18.17 -5.40 -17.25
CA MET A 77 18.44 -5.15 -15.82
C MET A 77 18.42 -3.66 -15.42
N GLY A 78 18.32 -2.72 -16.38
CA GLY A 78 18.27 -1.29 -16.08
C GLY A 78 17.09 -0.89 -15.17
N ILE A 79 15.98 -1.63 -15.20
CA ILE A 79 14.82 -1.39 -14.31
C ILE A 79 15.12 -1.68 -12.85
N ALA A 80 16.04 -2.60 -12.56
CA ALA A 80 16.43 -2.87 -11.17
C ALA A 80 17.05 -1.62 -10.51
N ALA A 81 17.60 -0.69 -11.28
CA ALA A 81 18.10 0.58 -10.74
C ALA A 81 16.97 1.43 -10.12
N TYR A 82 15.73 1.32 -10.61
CA TYR A 82 14.58 2.02 -10.04
C TYR A 82 14.28 1.51 -8.62
N GLU A 83 14.23 0.20 -8.44
CA GLU A 83 14.02 -0.46 -7.14
C GLU A 83 15.17 -0.15 -6.15
N LEU A 84 16.42 -0.15 -6.63
CA LEU A 84 17.58 0.20 -5.80
C LEU A 84 17.53 1.67 -5.34
N MET A 85 17.16 2.59 -6.22
CA MET A 85 17.01 4.01 -5.89
C MET A 85 15.84 4.24 -4.91
N ALA A 86 14.74 3.50 -5.10
CA ALA A 86 13.60 3.52 -4.18
C ALA A 86 14.00 3.04 -2.78
N ALA A 87 14.78 1.96 -2.68
CA ALA A 87 15.29 1.46 -1.40
C ALA A 87 16.14 2.49 -0.65
N ILE A 88 17.05 3.18 -1.35
CA ILE A 88 17.87 4.25 -0.76
C ILE A 88 16.98 5.41 -0.29
N THR A 89 16.00 5.80 -1.12
CA THR A 89 15.08 6.90 -0.82
C THR A 89 14.21 6.57 0.40
N LEU A 90 13.76 5.32 0.55
CA LEU A 90 13.02 4.85 1.73
C LEU A 90 13.84 4.99 3.02
N ILE A 91 15.14 4.67 2.99
CA ILE A 91 16.02 4.84 4.15
C ILE A 91 16.13 6.32 4.54
N VAL A 92 16.26 7.21 3.56
CA VAL A 92 16.33 8.66 3.80
C VAL A 92 15.01 9.18 4.39
N ILE A 93 13.87 8.79 3.81
CA ILE A 93 12.55 9.17 4.32
C ILE A 93 12.34 8.64 5.74
N ALA A 94 12.67 7.38 6.00
CA ALA A 94 12.53 6.76 7.31
C ALA A 94 13.39 7.45 8.38
N LYS A 95 14.60 7.88 8.03
CA LYS A 95 15.52 8.54 8.99
C LYS A 95 15.19 10.01 9.23
N TYR A 96 14.84 10.76 8.18
CA TYR A 96 14.72 12.23 8.27
C TYR A 96 13.26 12.73 8.29
N PHE A 97 12.38 12.15 7.48
CA PHE A 97 11.00 12.65 7.34
C PHE A 97 10.05 12.04 8.37
N LEU A 98 10.18 10.74 8.64
CA LEU A 98 9.34 10.03 9.60
C LEU A 98 9.35 10.67 11.01
N PRO A 99 10.50 11.04 11.63
CA PRO A 99 10.49 11.68 12.94
C PRO A 99 9.79 13.04 12.92
N ILE A 100 9.86 13.78 11.81
CA ILE A 100 9.21 15.08 11.67
C ILE A 100 7.69 14.92 11.59
N PHE A 101 7.20 13.95 10.82
CA PHE A 101 5.76 13.69 10.69
C PHE A 101 5.15 13.21 12.01
N LEU A 102 5.84 12.31 12.71
CA LEU A 102 5.40 11.82 14.02
C LEU A 102 5.43 12.94 15.08
N ALA A 103 6.47 13.77 15.10
CA ALA A 103 6.55 14.90 16.04
C ALA A 103 5.46 15.97 15.82
N LYS A 104 5.02 16.16 14.57
CA LYS A 104 3.96 17.11 14.20
C LYS A 104 2.55 16.50 14.21
N GLY A 105 2.40 15.22 14.53
CA GLY A 105 1.10 14.54 14.54
C GLY A 105 0.41 14.50 13.16
N ILE A 106 1.21 14.39 12.09
CA ILE A 106 0.71 14.37 10.72
C ILE A 106 0.60 12.91 10.26
N TYR A 107 -0.61 12.48 9.91
CA TYR A 107 -0.91 11.08 9.59
C TYR A 107 -1.19 10.85 8.10
N THR A 108 -1.51 11.91 7.34
CA THR A 108 -1.84 11.79 5.92
C THR A 108 -1.14 12.87 5.09
N MET A 109 -0.85 12.56 3.81
CA MET A 109 -0.23 13.53 2.89
C MET A 109 -1.07 14.79 2.64
N PRO A 110 -2.40 14.71 2.46
CA PRO A 110 -3.22 15.92 2.30
C PRO A 110 -3.20 16.81 3.56
N GLN A 111 -3.16 16.21 4.76
CA GLN A 111 -3.03 16.93 6.03
C GLN A 111 -1.67 17.62 6.16
N PHE A 112 -0.59 16.99 5.67
CA PHE A 112 0.73 17.64 5.59
C PHE A 112 0.67 18.92 4.75
N LEU A 113 0.06 18.86 3.57
CA LEU A 113 -0.05 19.98 2.64
C LEU A 113 -0.94 21.10 3.19
N GLU A 114 -2.02 20.76 3.89
CA GLU A 114 -2.90 21.72 4.56
C GLU A 114 -2.14 22.49 5.65
N ASN A 115 -1.40 21.79 6.52
CA ASN A 115 -0.62 22.42 7.58
C ASN A 115 0.56 23.26 7.05
N ARG A 116 1.08 22.95 5.86
CA ARG A 116 2.26 23.63 5.29
C ARG A 116 1.93 24.77 4.34
N TYR A 117 0.82 24.67 3.62
CA TYR A 117 0.42 25.61 2.57
C TYR A 117 -0.96 26.22 2.86
N ASP A 118 -2.04 25.53 2.48
CA ASP A 118 -3.44 25.96 2.69
C ASP A 118 -4.41 24.84 2.25
N GLY A 119 -5.68 24.91 2.65
CA GLY A 119 -6.75 23.97 2.27
C GLY A 119 -7.05 23.93 0.76
N ARG A 120 -6.69 24.98 0.02
CA ARG A 120 -6.78 25.00 -1.46
C ARG A 120 -5.86 23.95 -2.09
N VAL A 121 -4.62 23.83 -1.59
CA VAL A 121 -3.63 22.86 -2.11
C VAL A 121 -4.07 21.43 -1.77
N ARG A 122 -4.63 21.22 -0.57
CA ARG A 122 -5.24 19.94 -0.18
C ARG A 122 -6.33 19.51 -1.16
N THR A 123 -7.22 20.44 -1.52
CA THR A 123 -8.33 20.16 -2.44
C THR A 123 -7.84 19.85 -3.85
N ILE A 124 -6.87 20.61 -4.35
CA ILE A 124 -6.25 20.34 -5.66
C ILE A 124 -5.60 18.95 -5.68
N MET A 125 -4.86 18.59 -4.62
CA MET A 125 -4.23 17.27 -4.54
C MET A 125 -5.24 16.13 -4.48
N ALA A 126 -6.34 16.31 -3.73
CA ALA A 126 -7.42 15.32 -3.64
C ALA A 126 -8.13 15.12 -4.99
N ILE A 127 -8.37 16.21 -5.74
CA ILE A 127 -8.95 16.14 -7.08
C ILE A 127 -7.97 15.46 -8.04
N PHE A 128 -6.70 15.86 -8.01
CA PHE A 128 -5.66 15.29 -8.87
C PHE A 128 -5.56 13.77 -8.68
N TRP A 129 -5.50 13.32 -7.42
CA TRP A 129 -5.43 11.90 -7.08
C TRP A 129 -6.65 11.11 -7.60
N ARG A 130 -7.84 11.70 -7.56
CA ARG A 130 -9.06 11.07 -8.07
C ARG A 130 -9.18 11.12 -9.59
N SER A 131 -8.53 12.09 -10.23
CA SER A 131 -8.62 12.32 -11.68
C SER A 131 -7.64 11.49 -12.51
N ILE A 132 -6.59 10.95 -11.89
CA ILE A 132 -5.66 10.04 -12.56
C ILE A 132 -6.35 8.70 -12.77
N PRO A 133 -6.54 8.24 -14.02
CA PRO A 133 -6.80 6.84 -14.28
C PRO A 133 -5.47 6.08 -14.06
N LEU A 134 -5.40 5.33 -12.96
CA LEU A 134 -4.44 4.23 -12.79
C LEU A 134 -4.95 3.02 -13.57
#